data_AF-A0A4Z0KD33-F1
#
_entry.id   AF-A0A4Z0KD33-F1
#
_cell.length_a   1.000
_cell.length_b   1.000
_cell.length_c   1.000
_cell.angle_alpha   90.00
_cell.angle_beta   90.00
_cell.angle_gamma   90.00
#
_symmetry.space_group_name_H-M   'P 1'
#
loop_
_entity.id
_entity.type
_entity.pdbx_description
1 polymer ?
#
loop_
_entity_poly.entity_id
_entity_poly.type
_entity_poly.pdbx_seq_one_letter_code
_entity_poly.pdbx_strand_id
1 'polypeptide(L)' 'TPGTAEQAAELLQKRNHRRKKAAVVVTLAKSGDTKESVAIAEWCKVQGIRVVAITKNADSPLAQAATWRCPVQALRHMAA' A
#
# COMPACT_ATOMS: atom_id res chain seq x y z
N THR A 1 7.17 15.23 8.16
CA THR A 1 7.38 14.10 9.08
C THR A 1 8.39 13.18 8.46
N PRO A 2 9.42 12.69 9.18
CA PRO A 2 10.33 11.69 8.64
C PRO A 2 9.55 10.43 8.22
N GLY A 3 9.97 9.81 7.11
CA GLY A 3 9.40 8.55 6.63
C GLY A 3 10.05 7.36 7.34
N THR A 4 9.26 6.33 7.62
CA THR A 4 9.74 5.03 8.11
C THR A 4 9.36 3.94 7.11
N ALA A 5 10.20 2.91 7.00
CA ALA A 5 9.90 1.70 6.25
C ALA A 5 9.70 0.55 7.24
N GLU A 6 8.59 -0.16 7.12
CA GLU A 6 8.24 -1.29 7.99
C GLU A 6 7.68 -2.43 7.14
N GLN A 7 7.91 -3.67 7.57
CA GLN A 7 7.27 -4.84 6.97
C GLN A 7 5.77 -4.80 7.25
N ALA A 8 4.94 -5.10 6.23
CA ALA A 8 3.48 -4.98 6.34
C ALA A 8 2.90 -5.88 7.44
N ALA A 9 3.41 -7.11 7.58
CA ALA A 9 2.98 -8.05 8.61
C ALA A 9 3.27 -7.53 10.03
N GLU A 10 4.47 -7.00 10.27
CA GLU A 10 4.82 -6.41 11.58
C GLU A 10 3.98 -5.18 11.88
N LEU A 11 3.75 -4.36 10.86
CA LEU A 11 2.99 -3.13 10.98
C LEU A 11 1.53 -3.41 11.35
N LEU A 12 0.96 -4.48 10.78
CA LEU A 12 -0.36 -5.00 11.13
C LEU A 12 -0.41 -5.52 12.57
N GLN A 13 0.61 -6.25 13.02
CA GLN A 13 0.65 -6.81 14.38
C GLN A 13 0.84 -5.73 15.45
N LYS A 14 1.74 -4.76 15.21
CA LYS A 14 2.03 -3.65 16.14
C LYS A 14 0.80 -2.77 16.38
N ARG A 15 -0.19 -2.78 15.45
CA ARG A 15 -1.43 -1.99 15.51
C ARG A 15 -1.19 -0.60 16.08
N ASN A 16 -0.18 0.11 15.59
CA ASN A 16 0.39 1.26 16.29
C ASN A 16 -0.67 2.38 16.41
N HIS A 17 -1.39 2.40 17.55
CA HIS A 17 -2.58 3.23 17.81
C HIS A 17 -2.28 4.73 17.82
N ARG A 18 -1.00 5.11 17.79
CA ARG A 18 -0.56 6.51 17.73
C ARG A 18 -0.42 7.07 16.33
N ARG A 19 -0.85 6.36 15.27
CA ARG A 19 -0.83 6.97 13.93
C ARG A 19 -1.84 8.11 13.86
N LYS A 20 -1.30 9.30 13.62
CA LYS A 20 -2.09 10.51 13.40
C LYS A 20 -2.95 10.30 12.15
N LYS A 21 -4.22 10.71 12.18
CA LYS A 21 -5.13 10.68 11.02
C LYS A 21 -4.58 11.40 9.78
N ALA A 22 -3.62 12.31 9.97
CA ALA A 22 -2.92 13.00 8.89
C ALA A 22 -1.86 12.14 8.16
N ALA A 23 -1.47 10.98 8.72
CA ALA A 23 -0.48 10.10 8.13
C ALA A 23 -0.93 9.54 6.77
N VAL A 24 0.05 9.22 5.93
CA VAL A 24 -0.14 8.51 4.66
C VAL A 24 0.65 7.22 4.72
N VAL A 25 0.05 6.12 4.30
CA VAL A 25 0.71 4.82 4.17
C VAL A 25 0.99 4.56 2.70
N VAL A 26 2.23 4.24 2.36
CA VAL A 26 2.61 3.86 1.00
C VAL A 26 2.87 2.36 0.98
N THR A 27 2.15 1.65 0.13
CA THR A 27 2.34 0.20 -0.09
C THR A 27 2.93 -0.04 -1.48
N LEU A 28 3.74 -1.09 -1.60
CA LEU A 28 4.32 -1.51 -2.87
C LEU A 28 4.10 -3.01 -3.01
N ALA A 29 3.30 -3.40 -4.01
CA ALA A 29 3.11 -4.80 -4.37
C ALA A 29 2.92 -4.90 -5.89
N LYS A 30 3.75 -5.72 -6.55
CA LYS A 30 3.76 -5.81 -8.01
C LYS A 30 2.43 -6.28 -8.60
N SER A 31 1.87 -7.38 -8.07
CA SER A 31 0.58 -7.93 -8.54
C SER A 31 -0.62 -7.22 -7.92
N GLY A 32 -0.46 -6.72 -6.69
CA GLY A 32 -1.53 -6.13 -5.88
C GLY A 32 -2.29 -7.13 -5.02
N ASP A 33 -1.82 -8.39 -4.93
CA ASP A 33 -2.52 -9.48 -4.21
C ASP A 33 -1.79 -9.94 -2.94
N THR A 34 -0.66 -9.32 -2.60
CA THR A 34 0.09 -9.65 -1.38
C THR A 34 -0.78 -9.44 -0.16
N LYS A 35 -1.19 -10.52 0.51
CA LYS A 35 -2.23 -10.55 1.54
C LYS A 35 -1.97 -9.54 2.66
N GLU A 36 -0.74 -9.42 3.10
CA GLU A 36 -0.33 -8.50 4.17
C GLU A 36 -0.44 -7.03 3.72
N SER A 37 -0.11 -6.75 2.45
CA SER A 37 -0.24 -5.40 1.88
C SER A 37 -1.72 -5.01 1.71
N VAL A 38 -2.56 -5.95 1.30
CA VAL A 38 -4.01 -5.74 1.18
C VAL A 38 -4.60 -5.49 2.56
N ALA A 39 -4.29 -6.36 3.54
CA ALA A 39 -4.81 -6.26 4.89
C ALA A 39 -4.43 -4.94 5.58
N ILE A 40 -3.19 -4.44 5.40
CA ILE A 40 -2.82 -3.14 5.97
C ILE A 40 -3.52 -1.97 5.28
N ALA A 41 -3.75 -2.04 3.96
CA ALA A 41 -4.48 -1.02 3.24
C ALA A 41 -5.95 -0.95 3.67
N GLU A 42 -6.61 -2.11 3.79
CA GLU A 42 -7.98 -2.22 4.29
C GLU A 42 -8.11 -1.71 5.73
N TRP A 43 -7.18 -2.11 6.60
CA TRP A 43 -7.15 -1.61 7.97
C TRP A 43 -6.99 -0.09 7.99
N CYS A 44 -6.06 0.47 7.21
CA CYS A 44 -5.86 1.91 7.11
C CYS A 44 -7.12 2.63 6.63
N LYS A 45 -7.84 2.08 5.64
CA LYS A 45 -9.10 2.61 5.12
C LYS A 45 -10.16 2.69 6.23
N VAL A 46 -10.33 1.63 7.03
CA VAL A 46 -11.26 1.62 8.18
C VAL A 46 -10.86 2.65 9.24
N GLN A 47 -9.57 2.86 9.46
CA GLN A 47 -9.07 3.87 10.42
C GLN A 47 -9.14 5.32 9.87
N GLY A 48 -9.55 5.52 8.62
CA GLY A 48 -9.53 6.84 7.96
C GLY A 48 -8.12 7.35 7.63
N ILE A 49 -7.14 6.45 7.54
CA ILE A 49 -5.76 6.74 7.14
C ILE A 49 -5.66 6.61 5.62
N ARG A 50 -5.07 7.62 4.98
CA ARG A 50 -4.92 7.64 3.52
C ARG A 50 -3.83 6.66 3.07
N VAL A 51 -4.09 5.97 1.97
CA VAL A 51 -3.19 4.94 1.43
C VAL A 51 -2.84 5.25 -0.03
N VAL A 52 -1.56 5.15 -0.37
CA VAL A 52 -1.06 5.13 -1.74
C VAL A 52 -0.64 3.70 -2.06
N ALA A 53 -1.30 3.07 -3.04
CA ALA A 53 -0.93 1.75 -3.54
C ALA A 53 -0.07 1.87 -4.80
N ILE A 54 1.17 1.43 -4.72
CA ILE A 54 2.07 1.27 -5.86
C ILE A 54 1.90 -0.16 -6.39
N THR A 55 1.06 -0.31 -7.43
CA THR A 55 0.72 -1.62 -8.02
C THR A 55 0.42 -1.50 -9.50
N LYS A 56 0.69 -2.57 -10.26
CA LYS A 56 0.46 -2.62 -11.70
C LYS A 56 -1.04 -2.62 -12.04
N ASN A 57 -1.82 -3.49 -11.39
CA ASN A 57 -3.21 -3.73 -11.73
C ASN A 57 -4.16 -2.78 -10.97
N ALA A 58 -5.00 -2.05 -11.71
CA ALA A 58 -5.99 -1.14 -11.15
C ALA A 58 -7.11 -1.86 -10.41
N ASP A 59 -7.43 -3.09 -10.82
CA ASP A 59 -8.52 -3.88 -10.25
C ASP A 59 -8.05 -4.80 -9.11
N SER A 60 -6.76 -4.75 -8.76
CA SER A 60 -6.21 -5.56 -7.67
C SER A 60 -6.82 -5.21 -6.31
N PRO A 61 -6.92 -6.17 -5.36
CA PRO A 61 -7.44 -5.91 -4.02
C PRO A 61 -6.72 -4.75 -3.32
N LEU A 62 -5.40 -4.65 -3.49
CA LEU A 62 -4.62 -3.54 -2.93
C LEU A 62 -5.02 -2.18 -3.51
N ALA A 63 -5.28 -2.10 -4.82
CA ALA A 63 -5.70 -0.85 -5.45
C ALA A 63 -7.10 -0.41 -4.98
N GLN A 64 -8.04 -1.35 -4.82
CA GLN A 64 -9.40 -1.08 -4.35
C GLN A 64 -9.45 -0.63 -2.87
N ALA A 65 -8.49 -1.08 -2.07
CA ALA A 65 -8.34 -0.68 -0.68
C ALA A 65 -7.67 0.70 -0.51
N ALA A 66 -7.06 1.25 -1.56
CA ALA A 66 -6.27 2.48 -1.47
C ALA A 66 -7.05 3.77 -1.74
N THR A 67 -6.51 4.90 -1.28
CA THR A 67 -7.01 6.25 -1.62
C THR A 67 -6.53 6.67 -3.01
N TRP A 68 -5.29 6.36 -3.34
CA TRP A 68 -4.71 6.59 -4.65
C TRP A 68 -3.93 5.37 -5.11
N ARG A 69 -3.93 5.16 -6.44
CA ARG A 69 -3.09 4.16 -7.08
C ARG A 69 -2.00 4.84 -7.91
N CYS A 70 -0.76 4.44 -7.68
CA CYS A 70 0.37 4.77 -8.54
C CYS A 70 0.69 3.55 -9.42
N PRO A 71 0.41 3.59 -10.74
CA PRO A 71 0.73 2.49 -11.64
C PRO A 71 2.24 2.30 -11.75
N VAL A 72 2.71 1.06 -11.59
CA VAL A 72 4.08 0.68 -11.97
C VAL A 72 4.07 0.13 -13.38
N GLN A 73 4.80 0.79 -14.27
CA GLN A 73 5.15 0.23 -15.58
C GLN A 73 6.55 -0.38 -15.48
N ALA A 74 6.66 -1.68 -15.77
CA ALA A 74 7.97 -2.27 -15.96
C ALA A 74 8.55 -1.71 -17.26
N LEU A 75 9.79 -1.21 -17.21
CA LEU A 75 10.52 -0.87 -18.43
C LEU A 75 10.60 -2.15 -19.28
N ARG A 76 9.96 -2.14 -20.45
CA ARG A 76 10.18 -3.18 -21.45
C ARG A 76 11.44 -2.79 -22.21
N HIS A 77 12.53 -3.51 -22.02
CA HIS A 77 13.57 -3.55 -23.05
C HIS A 77 12.93 -4.24 -24.26
N MET A 78 12.67 -3.48 -25.33
CA MET A 78 12.43 -4.06 -26.64
C MET A 78 13.75 -4.73 -27.02
N ALA A 79 13.80 -6.06 -26.95
CA ALA A 79 14.81 -6.79 -27.69
C ALA A 79 14.58 -6.44 -29.17
N ALA A 80 15.54 -5.69 -29.73
CA ALA A 80 15.62 -5.42 -31.16
C ALA A 80 15.92 -6.71 -31.92
#